data_AF-A0A3M1FFJ6-F1
#
_entry.id   AF-A0A3M1FFJ6-F1
#
_cell.length_a   1.000
_cell.length_b   1.000
_cell.length_c   1.000
_cell.angle_alpha   90.00
_cell.angle_beta   90.00
_cell.angle_gamma   90.00
#
_symmetry.space_group_name_H-M   'P 1'
#
loop_
_entity.id
_entity.type
_entity.pdbx_description
1 polymer ?
#
loop_
_entity_poly.entity_id
_entity_poly.type
_entity_poly.pdbx_seq_one_letter_code
_entity_poly.pdbx_strand_id
1 'polypeptide(L)'
;MNNFTSQTSYSIYIGSSANELTKLHVWSNNFDKNGSINAGNAFFNLTNGGNYWSQFDEASEGCTDTVAPYGICDEPFLIYAGTVKVNDSLPLKYPWDASNTPPSKPILDQPYFDNSTTNRTPIFTWLESIDNEGDQIYYNLTIKCYSTSGGSCSPSDDRYYTGLTNNYSIPSTPLRYFSDDNYYYTWSVAAYDEFGAASELSNWSNFTIRVYISLNFSRDKVDFGLMNNLDNDNTTDDSPPPLILDNLGNVPIYVNMSATNLFNSVAHPSDYYQCEIDNRSGYEGAFNSSSNVSWFNVPATTTSVIYDFNYTYPYNSLEVDINVTVPQYEGAGIKESILTFFGWYGG
;
A
#
# COMPACT_ATOMS: atom_id res chain seq x y z
N MET A 1 25.91 -15.40 43.71
CA MET A 1 27.25 -14.89 44.09
C MET A 1 27.79 -14.24 42.81
N ASN A 2 27.65 -12.93 42.56
CA ASN A 2 28.18 -11.77 43.31
C ASN A 2 29.63 -12.06 43.73
N ASN A 3 30.67 -11.31 43.37
CA ASN A 3 30.76 -9.89 43.01
C ASN A 3 32.05 -9.57 42.24
N PHE A 4 31.98 -8.41 41.59
CA PHE A 4 33.05 -7.52 41.10
C PHE A 4 34.27 -7.34 42.00
N THR A 5 35.41 -7.04 41.36
CA THR A 5 36.40 -5.98 41.72
C THR A 5 37.23 -5.70 40.45
N SER A 6 36.96 -4.62 39.72
CA SER A 6 37.64 -3.30 39.76
C SER A 6 39.15 -3.33 39.48
N GLN A 7 39.59 -2.58 38.47
CA GLN A 7 40.83 -1.82 38.57
C GLN A 7 40.87 -0.61 37.64
N THR A 8 41.63 0.35 38.14
CA THR A 8 41.66 1.80 37.99
C THR A 8 42.28 2.29 36.68
N SER A 9 41.72 3.36 36.14
CA SER A 9 42.28 4.14 35.03
C SER A 9 43.37 5.10 35.52
N TYR A 10 44.45 5.25 34.75
CA TYR A 10 45.35 6.41 34.84
C TYR A 10 45.11 7.32 33.64
N SER A 11 44.90 8.60 33.91
CA SER A 11 44.85 9.65 32.89
C SER A 11 46.21 10.33 32.81
N ILE A 12 46.77 10.47 31.60
CA ILE A 12 47.77 11.49 31.30
C ILE A 12 47.12 12.44 30.29
N TYR A 13 46.87 13.66 30.74
CA TYR A 13 46.51 14.78 29.88
C TYR A 13 47.78 15.50 29.46
N ILE A 14 47.98 15.64 28.15
CA ILE A 14 48.69 16.78 27.56
C ILE A 14 47.75 17.34 26.51
N GLY A 15 47.20 18.55 26.75
CA GLY A 15 46.42 19.30 25.77
C GLY A 15 47.31 19.71 24.58
N SER A 16 46.79 19.95 23.38
CA SER A 16 45.61 20.75 23.11
C SER A 16 44.87 20.38 21.80
N SER A 17 43.55 20.56 21.85
CA SER A 17 42.53 20.77 20.80
C SER A 17 42.19 19.67 19.77
N ALA A 18 40.99 19.12 19.99
CA ALA A 18 39.88 18.89 19.05
C ALA A 18 39.91 17.73 18.03
N ASN A 19 39.04 16.75 18.33
CA ASN A 19 38.19 15.95 17.45
C ASN A 19 38.72 14.67 16.75
N GLU A 20 37.86 13.65 16.85
CA GLU A 20 37.81 12.33 16.19
C GLU A 20 38.74 11.21 16.70
N LEU A 21 38.14 10.30 17.49
CA LEU A 21 38.69 8.98 17.80
C LEU A 21 37.86 7.92 17.06
N THR A 22 38.25 7.59 15.83
CA THR A 22 37.90 6.31 15.22
C THR A 22 38.79 5.22 15.81
N LYS A 23 38.16 4.16 16.35
CA LYS A 23 38.84 2.95 16.80
C LYS A 23 39.43 2.23 15.58
N LEU A 24 40.72 2.40 15.34
CA LEU A 24 41.46 1.53 14.45
C LEU A 24 41.80 0.23 15.21
N HIS A 25 41.16 -0.88 14.83
CA HIS A 25 41.59 -2.20 15.26
C HIS A 25 42.88 -2.55 14.51
N VAL A 26 44.03 -2.24 15.12
CA VAL A 26 45.33 -2.69 14.63
C VAL A 26 45.43 -4.18 14.91
N TRP A 27 45.23 -5.00 13.88
CA TRP A 27 45.57 -6.42 13.95
C TRP A 27 47.07 -6.56 14.13
N SER A 28 47.45 -7.50 14.99
CA SER A 28 48.80 -7.82 15.42
C SER A 28 49.78 -8.06 14.26
N ASN A 29 50.26 -6.98 13.65
CA ASN A 29 51.49 -7.00 12.89
C ASN A 29 52.65 -6.76 13.86
N ASN A 30 53.81 -7.30 13.57
CA ASN A 30 54.97 -7.37 14.47
C ASN A 30 55.66 -5.99 14.68
N PHE A 31 54.87 -4.97 15.02
CA PHE A 31 55.23 -3.55 15.11
C PHE A 31 56.37 -3.30 16.09
N ASP A 32 56.42 -4.02 17.20
CA ASP A 32 57.37 -3.75 18.28
C ASP A 32 58.80 -4.22 17.99
N LYS A 33 59.02 -5.05 16.95
CA LYS A 33 60.30 -5.73 16.75
C LYS A 33 61.25 -5.05 15.76
N ASN A 34 60.74 -4.17 14.90
CA ASN A 34 61.50 -3.58 13.79
C ASN A 34 61.45 -2.04 13.70
N GLY A 35 60.75 -1.36 14.61
CA GLY A 35 60.72 0.10 14.67
C GLY A 35 61.86 0.64 15.54
N SER A 36 62.67 1.55 14.98
CA SER A 36 63.54 2.42 15.79
C SER A 36 63.15 3.86 15.58
N ILE A 37 63.11 4.64 16.66
CA ILE A 37 62.88 6.08 16.63
C ILE A 37 64.25 6.76 16.68
N ASN A 38 64.57 7.61 15.72
CA ASN A 38 65.78 8.44 15.78
C ASN A 38 65.42 9.88 15.43
N ALA A 39 65.74 10.81 16.35
CA ALA A 39 65.46 12.25 16.21
C ALA A 39 63.99 12.64 15.92
N GLY A 40 63.01 11.90 16.46
CA GLY A 40 61.58 12.19 16.28
C GLY A 40 60.92 11.50 15.08
N ASN A 41 61.71 10.79 14.27
CA ASN A 41 61.24 10.11 13.07
C ASN A 41 61.15 8.60 13.31
N ALA A 42 60.06 7.99 12.84
CA ALA A 42 59.87 6.54 12.86
C ALA A 42 60.46 5.91 11.58
N PHE A 43 61.34 4.91 11.75
CA PHE A 43 61.94 4.18 10.64
C PHE A 43 61.37 2.77 10.55
N PHE A 44 61.07 2.31 9.33
CA PHE A 44 60.69 0.92 9.05
C PHE A 44 61.64 0.35 8.00
N ASN A 45 62.41 -0.67 8.39
CA ASN A 45 63.27 -1.39 7.47
C ASN A 45 62.62 -2.74 7.13
N LEU A 46 61.97 -2.82 5.97
CA LEU A 46 61.42 -4.09 5.47
C LEU A 46 62.50 -4.81 4.67
N THR A 47 62.71 -6.09 5.00
CA THR A 47 63.80 -6.92 4.45
C THR A 47 63.70 -7.14 2.94
N ASN A 48 62.57 -6.79 2.31
CA ASN A 48 62.30 -6.94 0.88
C ASN A 48 61.86 -5.64 0.18
N GLY A 49 62.40 -4.49 0.61
CA GLY A 49 62.41 -3.28 -0.20
C GLY A 49 61.25 -2.33 0.06
N GLY A 50 61.52 -1.31 0.87
CA GLY A 50 60.68 -0.15 1.08
C GLY A 50 61.00 0.50 2.42
N ASN A 51 61.44 1.76 2.41
CA ASN A 51 61.50 2.60 3.60
C ASN A 51 60.27 3.52 3.56
N TYR A 52 59.45 3.53 4.61
CA TYR A 52 58.30 4.41 4.72
C TYR A 52 58.58 5.52 5.73
N TRP A 53 58.18 6.75 5.39
CA TRP A 53 58.29 7.93 6.24
C TRP A 53 56.88 8.44 6.53
N SER A 54 56.52 8.55 7.80
CA SER A 54 55.16 8.95 8.21
C SER A 54 55.05 10.44 8.57
N GLN A 55 55.94 11.29 8.06
CA GLN A 55 56.00 12.72 8.43
C GLN A 55 56.38 13.62 7.23
N PHE A 56 55.95 13.26 6.02
CA PHE A 56 56.08 14.15 4.86
C PHE A 56 54.70 14.34 4.23
N ASP A 57 53.92 15.26 4.79
CA ASP A 57 52.55 15.59 4.36
C ASP A 57 52.44 16.97 3.69
N GLU A 58 53.55 17.74 3.62
CA GLU A 58 53.59 19.03 2.93
C GLU A 58 54.50 19.02 1.68
N ALA A 59 54.09 19.79 0.66
CA ALA A 59 54.83 19.93 -0.60
C ALA A 59 56.22 20.56 -0.45
N SER A 60 56.45 21.29 0.65
CA SER A 60 57.75 21.92 0.96
C SER A 60 58.83 20.90 1.32
N GLU A 61 58.44 19.67 1.64
CA GLU A 61 59.32 18.60 2.09
C GLU A 61 59.64 17.56 1.00
N GLY A 62 59.22 17.83 -0.25
CA GLY A 62 59.51 17.01 -1.42
C GLY A 62 58.40 16.04 -1.84
N CYS A 63 57.22 16.12 -1.23
CA CYS A 63 56.03 15.41 -1.66
C CYS A 63 55.36 16.14 -2.85
N THR A 64 55.37 15.56 -4.04
CA THR A 64 54.72 16.14 -5.24
C THR A 64 53.35 15.55 -5.56
N ASP A 65 52.84 14.65 -4.72
CA ASP A 65 51.49 14.11 -4.88
C ASP A 65 50.45 15.23 -4.68
N THR A 66 49.66 15.47 -5.72
CA THR A 66 48.62 16.52 -5.76
C THR A 66 47.22 15.95 -5.52
N VAL A 67 47.10 14.65 -5.24
CA VAL A 67 45.82 13.94 -5.17
C VAL A 67 45.69 13.11 -3.88
N ALA A 68 45.90 13.71 -2.71
CA ALA A 68 45.71 13.01 -1.43
C ALA A 68 44.60 13.67 -0.58
N PRO A 69 43.47 12.99 -0.28
CA PRO A 69 42.54 13.43 0.77
C PRO A 69 43.04 13.12 2.19
N TYR A 70 44.20 12.45 2.36
CA TYR A 70 44.57 11.81 3.63
C TYR A 70 46.02 12.03 4.12
N GLY A 71 46.79 12.95 3.53
CA GLY A 71 48.09 13.36 4.09
C GLY A 71 49.17 12.27 4.16
N ILE A 72 49.16 11.30 3.26
CA ILE A 72 50.22 10.29 3.13
C ILE A 72 50.79 10.39 1.73
N CYS A 73 52.08 10.70 1.61
CA CYS A 73 52.79 10.72 0.34
C CYS A 73 53.22 9.29 -0.04
N ASP A 74 52.71 8.77 -1.15
CA ASP A 74 53.01 7.41 -1.64
C ASP A 74 54.00 7.36 -2.82
N GLU A 75 54.55 8.51 -3.24
CA GLU A 75 55.59 8.53 -4.28
C GLU A 75 56.94 7.98 -3.77
N PRO A 76 57.62 7.12 -4.55
CA PRO A 76 58.91 6.58 -4.17
C PRO A 76 60.01 7.66 -4.16
N PHE A 77 60.62 7.89 -3.00
CA PHE A 77 61.74 8.83 -2.87
C PHE A 77 62.97 8.37 -3.68
N LEU A 78 63.43 9.21 -4.61
CA LEU A 78 64.65 8.97 -5.39
C LEU A 78 65.88 9.25 -4.52
N ILE A 79 66.57 8.18 -4.08
CA ILE A 79 67.89 8.33 -3.49
C ILE A 79 68.90 8.61 -4.61
N TYR A 80 69.58 9.75 -4.54
CA TYR A 80 70.65 10.10 -5.48
C TYR A 80 71.75 9.03 -5.41
N ALA A 81 72.02 8.38 -6.56
CA ALA A 81 72.99 7.31 -6.81
C ALA A 81 72.52 5.86 -6.59
N GLY A 82 71.67 5.35 -7.49
CA GLY A 82 71.48 3.90 -7.67
C GLY A 82 70.31 3.57 -8.59
N THR A 83 70.49 2.60 -9.49
CA THR A 83 69.52 2.17 -10.51
C THR A 83 68.11 1.96 -9.96
N VAL A 84 67.12 2.61 -10.60
CA VAL A 84 65.69 2.46 -10.30
C VAL A 84 65.28 1.00 -10.49
N LYS A 85 64.92 0.30 -9.41
CA LYS A 85 64.06 -0.88 -9.52
C LYS A 85 62.64 -0.38 -9.68
N VAL A 86 62.23 -0.13 -10.92
CA VAL A 86 60.82 0.02 -11.29
C VAL A 86 60.16 -1.33 -11.11
N ASN A 87 59.67 -1.58 -9.91
CA ASN A 87 58.54 -2.44 -9.66
C ASN A 87 58.07 -2.06 -8.27
N ASP A 88 57.26 -1.02 -8.24
CA ASP A 88 56.26 -0.89 -7.19
C ASP A 88 55.48 -2.21 -7.18
N SER A 89 55.81 -3.03 -6.18
CA SER A 89 55.17 -4.31 -5.91
C SER A 89 54.33 -4.16 -4.65
N LEU A 90 53.75 -2.97 -4.42
CA LEU A 90 52.59 -2.90 -3.55
C LEU A 90 51.51 -3.83 -4.12
N PRO A 91 51.07 -4.84 -3.35
CA PRO A 91 49.86 -5.53 -3.69
C PRO A 91 48.71 -4.54 -3.51
N LEU A 92 48.07 -4.25 -4.64
CA LEU A 92 46.63 -4.10 -4.78
C LEU A 92 46.03 -2.78 -4.30
N LYS A 93 45.56 -2.00 -5.30
CA LYS A 93 44.15 -1.58 -5.39
C LYS A 93 43.36 -1.99 -4.14
N TYR A 94 43.11 -1.03 -3.24
CA TYR A 94 42.28 -1.20 -2.05
C TYR A 94 41.06 -2.10 -2.34
N PRO A 95 40.70 -3.06 -1.46
CA PRO A 95 39.46 -3.82 -1.56
C PRO A 95 38.27 -2.98 -1.06
N TRP A 96 38.15 -1.75 -1.53
CA TRP A 96 36.93 -0.94 -1.43
C TRP A 96 36.17 -0.93 -2.77
N ASP A 97 36.37 -1.95 -3.59
CA ASP A 97 35.26 -2.50 -4.34
C ASP A 97 34.59 -3.51 -3.41
N ALA A 98 34.01 -3.03 -2.30
CA ALA A 98 32.86 -3.72 -1.76
C ALA A 98 31.82 -3.56 -2.88
N SER A 99 31.87 -4.50 -3.83
CA SER A 99 30.97 -4.51 -4.96
C SER A 99 29.59 -4.46 -4.34
N ASN A 100 28.91 -3.33 -4.50
CA ASN A 100 27.56 -3.13 -4.00
C ASN A 100 26.74 -4.40 -4.27
N THR A 101 26.26 -5.08 -3.22
CA THR A 101 25.55 -6.35 -3.39
C THR A 101 24.07 -6.07 -3.44
N PRO A 102 23.34 -6.64 -4.42
CA PRO A 102 21.90 -6.43 -4.45
C PRO A 102 21.21 -6.94 -3.17
N PRO A 103 20.14 -6.28 -2.71
CA PRO A 103 19.36 -6.76 -1.58
C PRO A 103 18.80 -8.17 -1.79
N SER A 104 18.50 -8.87 -0.70
CA SER A 104 17.86 -10.18 -0.77
C SER A 104 16.50 -10.13 -1.47
N LYS A 105 16.14 -11.19 -2.20
CA LYS A 105 14.82 -11.32 -2.85
C LYS A 105 13.67 -11.16 -1.84
N PRO A 106 12.70 -10.26 -2.08
CA PRO A 106 11.52 -10.12 -1.23
C PRO A 106 10.68 -11.40 -1.15
N ILE A 107 10.13 -11.68 0.04
CA ILE A 107 9.20 -12.79 0.28
C ILE A 107 7.80 -12.22 0.48
N LEU A 108 6.87 -12.58 -0.40
CA LEU A 108 5.50 -12.09 -0.36
C LEU A 108 4.75 -12.67 0.84
N ASP A 109 3.92 -11.86 1.51
CA ASP A 109 3.11 -12.25 2.65
C ASP A 109 1.61 -12.09 2.34
N GLN A 110 1.10 -10.87 2.14
CA GLN A 110 -0.30 -10.62 1.78
C GLN A 110 -0.44 -9.85 0.45
N PRO A 111 -1.48 -10.12 -0.35
CA PRO A 111 -2.39 -11.26 -0.26
C PRO A 111 -1.67 -12.60 -0.51
N TYR A 112 -2.03 -13.64 0.24
CA TYR A 112 -1.53 -14.99 0.02
C TYR A 112 -1.80 -15.48 -1.42
N PHE A 113 -0.97 -16.43 -1.88
CA PHE A 113 -1.20 -17.13 -3.14
C PHE A 113 -2.59 -17.79 -3.16
N ASP A 114 -3.29 -17.67 -4.28
CA ASP A 114 -4.67 -18.11 -4.51
C ASP A 114 -5.69 -17.53 -3.49
N ASN A 115 -5.37 -16.41 -2.83
CA ASN A 115 -6.31 -15.78 -1.90
C ASN A 115 -7.56 -15.27 -2.63
N SER A 116 -8.71 -15.36 -1.97
CA SER A 116 -9.96 -14.79 -2.46
C SER A 116 -10.50 -13.76 -1.46
N THR A 117 -10.74 -12.54 -1.93
CA THR A 117 -11.22 -11.43 -1.09
C THR A 117 -12.41 -10.72 -1.72
N THR A 118 -13.14 -9.92 -0.95
CA THR A 118 -14.13 -8.94 -1.44
C THR A 118 -13.62 -7.50 -1.33
N ASN A 119 -12.49 -7.30 -0.64
CA ASN A 119 -11.84 -6.00 -0.50
C ASN A 119 -11.13 -5.61 -1.81
N ARG A 120 -11.56 -4.48 -2.39
CA ARG A 120 -11.03 -3.95 -3.65
C ARG A 120 -9.76 -3.11 -3.47
N THR A 121 -9.36 -2.82 -2.25
CA THR A 121 -8.09 -2.17 -1.89
C THR A 121 -7.36 -3.06 -0.87
N PRO A 122 -6.94 -4.27 -1.26
CA PRO A 122 -6.21 -5.15 -0.35
C PRO A 122 -4.87 -4.52 0.02
N ILE A 123 -4.39 -4.82 1.23
CA ILE A 123 -3.06 -4.44 1.68
C ILE A 123 -2.08 -5.46 1.11
N PHE A 124 -1.03 -4.97 0.45
CA PHE A 124 0.08 -5.79 -0.02
C PHE A 124 1.20 -5.70 1.00
N THR A 125 1.69 -6.83 1.52
CA THR A 125 2.78 -6.91 2.50
C THR A 125 3.82 -7.93 2.06
N TRP A 126 5.08 -7.66 2.38
CA TRP A 126 6.20 -8.58 2.16
C TRP A 126 7.17 -8.52 3.33
N LEU A 127 8.01 -9.54 3.48
CA LEU A 127 9.12 -9.51 4.43
C LEU A 127 10.21 -8.56 3.93
N GLU A 128 10.82 -7.82 4.85
CA GLU A 128 11.92 -6.91 4.54
C GLU A 128 13.09 -7.68 3.94
N SER A 129 13.62 -7.14 2.85
CA SER A 129 14.88 -7.57 2.28
C SER A 129 16.04 -7.16 3.19
N ILE A 130 17.13 -7.90 3.11
CA ILE A 130 18.38 -7.63 3.82
C ILE A 130 19.42 -7.22 2.79
N ASP A 131 20.17 -6.19 3.12
CA ASP A 131 21.34 -5.73 2.41
C ASP A 131 22.59 -6.03 3.26
N ASN A 132 23.68 -6.52 2.66
CA ASN A 132 24.85 -6.95 3.42
C ASN A 132 25.72 -5.77 3.87
N GLU A 133 25.67 -4.68 3.13
CA GLU A 133 26.41 -3.45 3.35
C GLU A 133 25.68 -2.51 4.33
N GLY A 134 24.37 -2.74 4.51
CA GLY A 134 23.51 -1.95 5.39
C GLY A 134 22.89 -0.74 4.68
N ASP A 135 22.87 -0.79 3.36
CA ASP A 135 22.36 0.28 2.51
C ASP A 135 20.84 0.42 2.65
N GLN A 136 20.33 1.62 2.36
CA GLN A 136 18.88 1.85 2.39
C GLN A 136 18.19 1.08 1.26
N ILE A 137 17.18 0.29 1.62
CA ILE A 137 16.40 -0.52 0.67
C ILE A 137 15.11 0.20 0.28
N TYR A 138 14.80 0.12 -1.00
CA TYR A 138 13.56 0.56 -1.61
C TYR A 138 12.89 -0.61 -2.35
N TYR A 139 11.57 -0.51 -2.56
CA TYR A 139 10.80 -1.55 -3.23
C TYR A 139 10.01 -1.01 -4.42
N ASN A 140 9.90 -1.85 -5.44
CA ASN A 140 8.99 -1.69 -6.56
C ASN A 140 7.92 -2.80 -6.51
N LEU A 141 6.66 -2.41 -6.34
CA LEU A 141 5.51 -3.32 -6.37
C LEU A 141 4.82 -3.24 -7.73
N THR A 142 4.62 -4.39 -8.35
CA THR A 142 3.84 -4.55 -9.58
C THR A 142 2.57 -5.36 -9.28
N ILE A 143 1.41 -4.87 -9.71
CA ILE A 143 0.13 -5.57 -9.69
C ILE A 143 -0.42 -5.59 -11.11
N LYS A 144 -0.77 -6.76 -11.63
CA LYS A 144 -1.29 -6.94 -12.99
C LYS A 144 -2.60 -7.69 -12.98
N CYS A 145 -3.51 -7.29 -13.85
CA CYS A 145 -4.78 -7.95 -14.04
C CYS A 145 -4.75 -8.89 -15.25
N TYR A 146 -5.41 -10.03 -15.13
CA TYR A 146 -5.53 -11.04 -16.17
C TYR A 146 -6.95 -11.57 -16.28
N SER A 147 -7.32 -12.06 -17.46
CA SER A 147 -8.57 -12.79 -17.71
C SER A 147 -8.28 -14.23 -18.08
N THR A 148 -9.08 -15.17 -17.57
CA THR A 148 -9.03 -16.58 -17.98
C THR A 148 -9.88 -16.86 -19.23
N SER A 149 -10.74 -15.92 -19.65
CA SER A 149 -11.67 -16.08 -20.77
C SER A 149 -11.29 -15.28 -22.03
N GLY A 150 -10.04 -14.80 -22.12
CA GLY A 150 -9.54 -14.08 -23.29
C GLY A 150 -9.95 -12.60 -23.37
N GLY A 151 -10.54 -12.05 -22.30
CA GLY A 151 -10.74 -10.61 -22.14
C GLY A 151 -9.43 -9.88 -21.78
N SER A 152 -9.41 -8.56 -21.93
CA SER A 152 -8.30 -7.71 -21.47
C SER A 152 -8.75 -6.83 -20.33
N CYS A 153 -7.94 -6.75 -19.27
CA CYS A 153 -8.12 -5.71 -18.28
C CYS A 153 -7.76 -4.35 -18.87
N SER A 154 -8.37 -3.28 -18.36
CA SER A 154 -7.98 -1.92 -18.69
C SER A 154 -6.50 -1.73 -18.30
N PRO A 155 -5.64 -1.19 -19.19
CA PRO A 155 -4.25 -0.90 -18.85
C PRO A 155 -4.11 0.03 -17.64
N SER A 156 -5.16 0.82 -17.36
CA SER A 156 -5.22 1.71 -16.20
C SER A 156 -5.45 0.97 -14.87
N ASP A 157 -5.70 -0.33 -14.86
CA ASP A 157 -5.94 -1.10 -13.64
C ASP A 157 -4.69 -1.83 -13.13
N ASP A 158 -3.73 -2.11 -14.02
CA ASP A 158 -2.38 -2.49 -13.63
C ASP A 158 -1.75 -1.38 -12.79
N ARG A 159 -1.01 -1.76 -11.74
CA ARG A 159 -0.36 -0.83 -10.81
C ARG A 159 1.14 -1.07 -10.77
N TYR A 160 1.88 0.03 -10.79
CA TYR A 160 3.32 0.05 -10.63
C TYR A 160 3.66 1.11 -9.60
N TYR A 161 4.06 0.68 -8.42
CA TYR A 161 4.53 1.54 -7.34
C TYR A 161 6.05 1.42 -7.27
N THR A 162 6.75 2.55 -7.20
CA THR A 162 8.22 2.58 -7.17
C THR A 162 8.72 3.41 -6.00
N GLY A 163 9.92 3.11 -5.50
CA GLY A 163 10.52 3.89 -4.40
C GLY A 163 9.79 3.76 -3.07
N LEU A 164 9.14 2.62 -2.84
CA LEU A 164 8.51 2.35 -1.56
C LEU A 164 9.59 2.08 -0.51
N THR A 165 9.55 2.80 0.61
CA THR A 165 10.47 2.59 1.73
C THR A 165 9.91 1.64 2.79
N ASN A 166 8.60 1.40 2.77
CA ASN A 166 7.93 0.46 3.66
C ASN A 166 7.80 -0.91 3.00
N ASN A 167 7.65 -1.94 3.81
CA ASN A 167 7.37 -3.31 3.38
C ASN A 167 5.88 -3.60 3.10
N TYR A 168 5.10 -2.55 2.84
CA TYR A 168 3.69 -2.65 2.50
C TYR A 168 3.24 -1.55 1.55
N SER A 169 2.13 -1.79 0.85
CA SER A 169 1.45 -0.81 0.01
C SER A 169 -0.04 -1.07 -0.04
N ILE A 170 -0.83 0.00 -0.21
CA ILE A 170 -2.28 -0.07 -0.39
C ILE A 170 -2.63 0.64 -1.69
N PRO A 171 -3.41 0.03 -2.59
CA PRO A 171 -3.87 0.71 -3.79
C PRO A 171 -4.62 1.99 -3.47
N SER A 172 -4.24 3.10 -4.10
CA SER A 172 -4.89 4.39 -3.95
C SER A 172 -6.29 4.45 -4.56
N THR A 173 -6.61 3.49 -5.43
CA THR A 173 -7.94 3.34 -6.04
C THR A 173 -8.36 1.86 -6.00
N PRO A 174 -9.67 1.57 -5.88
CA PRO A 174 -10.17 0.19 -5.93
C PRO A 174 -9.80 -0.53 -7.22
N LEU A 175 -9.32 -1.76 -7.09
CA LEU A 175 -9.13 -2.69 -8.20
C LEU A 175 -10.49 -3.01 -8.84
N ARG A 176 -10.52 -3.13 -10.17
CA ARG A 176 -11.77 -3.07 -10.94
C ARG A 176 -12.47 -4.40 -11.19
N TYR A 177 -11.71 -5.46 -11.39
CA TYR A 177 -12.20 -6.68 -12.00
C TYR A 177 -12.47 -7.79 -10.97
N PHE A 178 -13.46 -8.63 -11.27
CA PHE A 178 -13.91 -9.70 -10.40
C PHE A 178 -13.66 -11.08 -10.99
N SER A 179 -13.44 -12.05 -10.10
CA SER A 179 -13.34 -13.47 -10.49
C SER A 179 -14.66 -14.04 -11.01
N ASP A 180 -15.79 -13.47 -10.59
CA ASP A 180 -17.11 -13.81 -11.09
C ASP A 180 -17.23 -13.53 -12.61
N ASP A 181 -16.44 -12.57 -13.11
CA ASP A 181 -16.33 -12.24 -14.54
C ASP A 181 -15.06 -12.85 -15.19
N ASN A 182 -14.48 -13.89 -14.57
CA ASN A 182 -13.29 -14.60 -15.04
C ASN A 182 -11.98 -13.78 -15.03
N TYR A 183 -11.83 -12.85 -14.07
CA TYR A 183 -10.58 -12.11 -13.86
C TYR A 183 -9.84 -12.50 -12.58
N TYR A 184 -8.54 -12.25 -12.56
CA TYR A 184 -7.69 -12.38 -11.39
C TYR A 184 -6.54 -11.40 -11.47
N TYR A 185 -5.86 -11.21 -10.34
CA TYR A 185 -4.68 -10.35 -10.26
C TYR A 185 -3.45 -11.18 -9.93
N THR A 186 -2.30 -10.75 -10.43
CA THR A 186 -1.00 -11.20 -9.96
C THR A 186 -0.20 -10.02 -9.43
N TRP A 187 0.72 -10.30 -8.52
CA TRP A 187 1.59 -9.28 -7.97
C TRP A 187 2.98 -9.81 -7.64
N SER A 188 3.95 -8.91 -7.66
CA SER A 188 5.35 -9.20 -7.38
C SER A 188 6.07 -7.96 -6.86
N VAL A 189 7.14 -8.17 -6.10
CA VAL A 189 7.97 -7.10 -5.53
C VAL A 189 9.44 -7.33 -5.90
N ALA A 190 10.14 -6.25 -6.25
CA ALA A 190 11.60 -6.22 -6.34
C ALA A 190 12.14 -5.22 -5.32
N ALA A 191 13.28 -5.53 -4.71
CA ALA A 191 14.03 -4.62 -3.85
C ALA A 191 15.20 -4.01 -4.62
N TYR A 192 15.64 -2.82 -4.23
CA TYR A 192 16.86 -2.21 -4.71
C TYR A 192 17.48 -1.31 -3.64
N ASP A 193 18.80 -1.18 -3.65
CA ASP A 193 19.53 -0.31 -2.72
C ASP A 193 19.62 1.14 -3.22
N GLU A 194 20.18 2.02 -2.39
CA GLU A 194 20.37 3.45 -2.71
C GLU A 194 21.38 3.73 -3.83
N PHE A 195 22.23 2.76 -4.16
CA PHE A 195 23.19 2.81 -5.27
C PHE A 195 22.64 2.18 -6.56
N GLY A 196 21.43 1.62 -6.51
CA GLY A 196 20.69 1.09 -7.64
C GLY A 196 20.92 -0.37 -7.98
N ALA A 197 21.60 -1.19 -7.15
CA ALA A 197 21.61 -2.63 -7.40
C ALA A 197 20.26 -3.24 -6.99
N ALA A 198 19.76 -4.14 -7.83
CA ALA A 198 18.40 -4.66 -7.74
C ALA A 198 18.39 -6.15 -7.44
N SER A 199 17.53 -6.56 -6.50
CA SER A 199 17.30 -7.96 -6.18
C SER A 199 16.71 -8.71 -7.36
N GLU A 200 16.70 -10.04 -7.29
CA GLU A 200 15.77 -10.82 -8.09
C GLU A 200 14.32 -10.45 -7.74
N LEU A 201 13.43 -10.56 -8.73
CA LEU A 201 11.99 -10.39 -8.51
C LEU A 201 11.47 -11.49 -7.58
N SER A 202 10.54 -11.14 -6.69
CA SER A 202 9.76 -12.12 -5.93
C SER A 202 9.11 -13.14 -6.88
N ASN A 203 8.76 -14.32 -6.35
CA ASN A 203 7.84 -15.18 -7.10
C ASN A 203 6.52 -14.42 -7.27
N TRP A 204 5.88 -14.57 -8.42
CA TRP A 204 4.55 -13.99 -8.64
C TRP A 204 3.53 -14.72 -7.74
N SER A 205 2.75 -13.94 -7.00
CA SER A 205 1.57 -14.43 -6.28
C SER A 205 0.31 -13.98 -7.02
N ASN A 206 -0.76 -14.76 -6.93
CA ASN A 206 -2.06 -14.43 -7.52
C ASN A 206 -3.13 -14.32 -6.43
N PHE A 207 -4.20 -13.59 -6.74
CA PHE A 207 -5.39 -13.53 -5.90
C PHE A 207 -6.60 -13.11 -6.75
N THR A 208 -7.80 -13.34 -6.20
CA THR A 208 -9.07 -12.98 -6.83
C THR A 208 -9.89 -12.05 -5.94
N ILE A 209 -10.65 -11.17 -6.58
CA ILE A 209 -11.65 -10.33 -5.92
C ILE A 209 -13.03 -10.85 -6.35
N ARG A 210 -13.88 -11.21 -5.39
CA ARG A 210 -15.25 -11.67 -5.65
C ARG A 210 -16.23 -10.53 -5.54
N VAL A 211 -17.29 -10.63 -6.33
CA VAL A 211 -18.50 -9.82 -6.18
C VAL A 211 -19.11 -10.10 -4.80
N TYR A 212 -19.45 -9.03 -4.09
CA TYR A 212 -20.15 -9.07 -2.82
C TYR A 212 -21.34 -8.12 -2.90
N ILE A 213 -22.53 -8.68 -2.83
CA ILE A 213 -23.80 -7.95 -2.83
C ILE A 213 -24.33 -7.95 -1.40
N SER A 214 -24.60 -6.77 -0.86
CA SER A 214 -25.18 -6.62 0.47
C SER A 214 -26.13 -5.42 0.46
N LEU A 215 -27.42 -5.69 0.49
CA LEU A 215 -28.46 -4.68 0.69
C LEU A 215 -28.85 -4.63 2.15
N ASN A 216 -28.99 -3.45 2.71
CA ASN A 216 -29.44 -3.25 4.08
C ASN A 216 -30.47 -2.13 4.14
N PHE A 217 -31.53 -2.30 4.94
CA PHE A 217 -32.42 -1.20 5.27
C PHE A 217 -31.93 -0.54 6.56
N SER A 218 -31.57 0.75 6.46
CA SER A 218 -31.35 1.60 7.65
C SER A 218 -32.67 2.09 8.23
N ARG A 219 -33.73 2.16 7.40
CA ARG A 219 -35.12 2.34 7.83
C ARG A 219 -36.01 1.39 7.02
N ASP A 220 -36.60 0.42 7.70
CA ASP A 220 -37.31 -0.72 7.10
C ASP A 220 -38.83 -0.68 7.28
N LYS A 221 -39.35 0.40 7.89
CA LYS A 221 -40.78 0.58 8.15
C LYS A 221 -41.22 2.02 7.90
N VAL A 222 -42.39 2.16 7.27
CA VAL A 222 -43.18 3.40 7.21
C VAL A 222 -44.50 3.16 7.94
N ASP A 223 -44.97 4.14 8.72
CA ASP A 223 -46.22 4.05 9.48
C ASP A 223 -47.00 5.35 9.33
N PHE A 224 -48.06 5.30 8.52
CA PHE A 224 -48.97 6.43 8.28
C PHE A 224 -49.98 6.65 9.42
N GLY A 225 -49.99 5.79 10.45
CA GLY A 225 -50.91 5.91 11.57
C GLY A 225 -52.38 5.73 11.16
N LEU A 226 -53.24 6.63 11.64
CA LEU A 226 -54.68 6.58 11.37
C LEU A 226 -55.01 7.36 10.10
N MET A 227 -55.51 6.65 9.08
CA MET A 227 -56.04 7.25 7.85
C MET A 227 -57.51 6.87 7.65
N ASN A 228 -58.33 7.83 7.27
CA ASN A 228 -59.73 7.62 6.88
C ASN A 228 -59.82 7.33 5.37
N ASN A 229 -60.99 6.84 4.93
CA ASN A 229 -61.23 6.64 3.50
C ASN A 229 -61.10 7.97 2.76
N LEU A 230 -60.40 7.93 1.61
CA LEU A 230 -60.00 9.06 0.78
C LEU A 230 -58.89 9.96 1.35
N ASP A 231 -58.36 9.68 2.54
CA ASP A 231 -57.16 10.36 3.00
C ASP A 231 -55.98 9.98 2.09
N ASN A 232 -55.12 10.96 1.81
CA ASN A 232 -53.89 10.82 1.05
C ASN A 232 -52.74 11.33 1.90
N ASP A 233 -51.66 10.56 1.95
CA ASP A 233 -50.44 10.91 2.66
C ASP A 233 -49.23 10.26 1.97
N ASN A 234 -48.05 10.85 2.15
CA ASN A 234 -46.80 10.33 1.59
C ASN A 234 -45.60 10.66 2.49
N THR A 235 -44.41 10.21 2.10
CA THR A 235 -43.19 10.35 2.91
C THR A 235 -42.26 11.50 2.48
N THR A 236 -42.63 12.29 1.46
CA THR A 236 -41.74 13.32 0.86
C THR A 236 -41.45 14.51 1.77
N ASP A 237 -42.25 14.68 2.83
CA ASP A 237 -42.05 15.69 3.87
C ASP A 237 -41.41 15.11 5.15
N ASP A 238 -40.88 13.88 5.09
CA ASP A 238 -40.35 13.09 6.20
C ASP A 238 -41.38 12.78 7.31
N SER A 239 -42.68 12.89 7.03
CA SER A 239 -43.76 12.67 8.01
C SER A 239 -44.96 11.87 7.44
N PRO A 240 -44.91 10.52 7.42
CA PRO A 240 -43.89 9.69 8.06
C PRO A 240 -42.57 9.61 7.29
N PRO A 241 -41.48 9.20 7.96
CA PRO A 241 -40.17 9.09 7.30
C PRO A 241 -40.14 8.01 6.20
N PRO A 242 -39.44 8.23 5.06
CA PRO A 242 -39.32 7.27 3.95
C PRO A 242 -38.43 6.07 4.29
N LEU A 243 -38.49 4.98 3.52
CA LEU A 243 -37.55 3.88 3.68
C LEU A 243 -36.13 4.32 3.27
N ILE A 244 -35.10 3.78 3.94
CA ILE A 244 -33.71 4.04 3.58
C ILE A 244 -33.04 2.71 3.24
N LEU A 245 -32.58 2.60 2.00
CA LEU A 245 -31.89 1.42 1.47
C LEU A 245 -30.41 1.75 1.23
N ASP A 246 -29.52 0.87 1.67
CA ASP A 246 -28.08 1.01 1.54
C ASP A 246 -27.48 -0.16 0.73
N ASN A 247 -26.54 0.15 -0.17
CA ASN A 247 -25.67 -0.83 -0.79
C ASN A 247 -24.34 -0.87 -0.03
N LEU A 248 -24.16 -1.94 0.75
CA LEU A 248 -22.95 -2.23 1.53
C LEU A 248 -22.05 -3.25 0.83
N GLY A 249 -22.33 -3.54 -0.45
CA GLY A 249 -21.55 -4.44 -1.29
C GLY A 249 -20.21 -3.83 -1.75
N ASN A 250 -19.60 -4.46 -2.75
CA ASN A 250 -18.39 -3.97 -3.41
C ASN A 250 -18.58 -3.67 -4.90
N VAL A 251 -19.83 -3.71 -5.38
CA VAL A 251 -20.22 -3.47 -6.76
C VAL A 251 -21.46 -2.60 -6.84
N PRO A 252 -21.63 -1.81 -7.91
CA PRO A 252 -22.94 -1.31 -8.29
C PRO A 252 -23.88 -2.48 -8.57
N ILE A 253 -25.14 -2.35 -8.17
CA ILE A 253 -26.16 -3.40 -8.34
C ILE A 253 -27.44 -2.86 -8.96
N TYR A 254 -28.22 -3.74 -9.53
CA TYR A 254 -29.61 -3.48 -9.90
C TYR A 254 -30.51 -4.00 -8.79
N VAL A 255 -31.64 -3.34 -8.57
CA VAL A 255 -32.60 -3.76 -7.54
C VAL A 255 -33.97 -3.96 -8.16
N ASN A 256 -34.50 -5.16 -7.95
CA ASN A 256 -35.89 -5.46 -8.25
C ASN A 256 -36.73 -5.32 -6.99
N MET A 257 -37.98 -4.91 -7.14
CA MET A 257 -38.94 -4.77 -6.05
C MET A 257 -40.25 -5.47 -6.37
N SER A 258 -40.94 -5.94 -5.33
CA SER A 258 -42.32 -6.39 -5.35
C SER A 258 -42.95 -6.16 -3.99
N ALA A 259 -44.28 -6.07 -3.91
CA ALA A 259 -44.98 -5.99 -2.63
C ALA A 259 -46.27 -6.81 -2.59
N THR A 260 -46.73 -7.10 -1.37
CA THR A 260 -48.08 -7.64 -1.13
C THR A 260 -49.15 -6.54 -1.30
N ASN A 261 -50.41 -6.94 -1.32
CA ASN A 261 -51.51 -5.96 -1.36
C ASN A 261 -51.56 -5.17 -0.05
N LEU A 262 -51.69 -3.84 -0.15
CA LEU A 262 -51.98 -2.99 1.01
C LEU A 262 -53.50 -2.92 1.31
N PHE A 263 -54.32 -2.88 0.25
CA PHE A 263 -55.77 -2.71 0.32
C PHE A 263 -56.51 -3.94 -0.18
N ASN A 264 -57.72 -4.18 0.35
CA ASN A 264 -58.58 -5.29 -0.07
C ASN A 264 -59.65 -4.85 -1.08
N SER A 265 -60.00 -3.57 -1.11
CA SER A 265 -61.08 -3.03 -1.94
C SER A 265 -60.66 -2.68 -3.37
N VAL A 266 -59.36 -2.66 -3.66
CA VAL A 266 -58.81 -2.34 -4.98
C VAL A 266 -57.78 -3.39 -5.42
N ALA A 267 -57.57 -3.52 -6.73
CA ALA A 267 -56.54 -4.40 -7.27
C ALA A 267 -55.13 -3.85 -6.98
N HIS A 268 -54.13 -4.75 -7.02
CA HIS A 268 -52.71 -4.44 -6.89
C HIS A 268 -51.99 -4.92 -8.15
N PRO A 269 -51.19 -4.08 -8.84
CA PRO A 269 -50.83 -2.68 -8.54
C PRO A 269 -51.96 -1.67 -8.77
N SER A 270 -51.96 -0.53 -8.06
CA SER A 270 -52.89 0.59 -8.28
C SER A 270 -52.34 1.95 -7.85
N ASP A 271 -52.98 3.03 -8.31
CA ASP A 271 -52.61 4.42 -7.97
C ASP A 271 -52.88 4.79 -6.49
N TYR A 272 -53.53 3.89 -5.73
CA TYR A 272 -53.74 4.05 -4.29
C TYR A 272 -52.49 3.69 -3.47
N TYR A 273 -51.52 2.98 -4.07
CA TYR A 273 -50.30 2.55 -3.42
C TYR A 273 -49.12 2.66 -4.38
N GLN A 274 -48.38 3.76 -4.24
CA GLN A 274 -47.29 4.14 -5.12
C GLN A 274 -45.98 4.30 -4.34
N CYS A 275 -44.88 4.23 -5.07
CA CYS A 275 -43.57 4.57 -4.55
C CYS A 275 -42.78 5.40 -5.58
N GLU A 276 -41.75 6.08 -5.11
CA GLU A 276 -40.72 6.68 -5.95
C GLU A 276 -39.33 6.46 -5.34
N ILE A 277 -38.31 6.38 -6.21
CA ILE A 277 -36.91 6.27 -5.79
C ILE A 277 -36.33 7.69 -5.77
N ASP A 278 -35.88 8.16 -4.61
CA ASP A 278 -35.31 9.49 -4.47
C ASP A 278 -33.90 9.49 -3.86
N ASN A 279 -33.18 10.58 -4.08
CA ASN A 279 -31.90 10.83 -3.46
C ASN A 279 -32.10 11.18 -1.99
N ARG A 280 -31.45 10.41 -1.14
CA ARG A 280 -31.25 10.80 0.25
C ARG A 280 -30.35 12.04 0.32
N SER A 281 -30.74 13.03 1.10
CA SER A 281 -29.94 14.25 1.32
C SER A 281 -28.50 13.93 1.75
N GLY A 282 -27.51 14.44 1.01
CA GLY A 282 -26.08 14.19 1.23
C GLY A 282 -25.56 12.89 0.61
N TYR A 283 -26.40 12.12 -0.07
CA TYR A 283 -26.08 10.89 -0.78
C TYR A 283 -26.48 10.96 -2.27
N GLU A 284 -26.52 12.17 -2.84
CA GLU A 284 -26.98 12.41 -4.21
C GLU A 284 -26.13 11.68 -5.25
N GLY A 285 -26.79 10.98 -6.19
CA GLY A 285 -26.11 10.20 -7.23
C GLY A 285 -25.89 8.73 -6.85
N ALA A 286 -26.69 8.21 -5.92
CA ALA A 286 -26.66 6.81 -5.53
C ALA A 286 -27.09 5.84 -6.64
N PHE A 287 -27.91 6.29 -7.59
CA PHE A 287 -28.44 5.46 -8.68
C PHE A 287 -28.45 6.26 -10.00
N ASN A 288 -28.65 5.59 -11.13
CA ASN A 288 -28.69 6.25 -12.44
C ASN A 288 -30.11 6.76 -12.78
N SER A 289 -30.20 7.64 -13.78
CA SER A 289 -31.45 8.26 -14.24
C SER A 289 -32.46 7.30 -14.92
N SER A 290 -32.09 6.03 -15.14
CA SER A 290 -33.02 5.00 -15.63
C SER A 290 -33.83 4.35 -14.50
N SER A 291 -33.50 4.68 -13.24
CA SER A 291 -34.29 4.28 -12.07
C SER A 291 -35.64 4.98 -12.05
N ASN A 292 -36.59 4.40 -11.30
CA ASN A 292 -37.95 4.90 -11.24
C ASN A 292 -38.07 6.11 -10.29
N VAL A 293 -37.62 7.27 -10.77
CA VAL A 293 -37.56 8.55 -10.03
C VAL A 293 -38.85 9.38 -10.09
N SER A 294 -39.96 8.75 -10.41
CA SER A 294 -41.28 9.39 -10.44
C SER A 294 -42.30 8.38 -9.94
N TRP A 295 -43.31 8.85 -9.21
CA TRP A 295 -44.39 8.01 -8.69
C TRP A 295 -44.86 6.93 -9.66
N PHE A 296 -44.71 5.68 -9.23
CA PHE A 296 -45.18 4.50 -9.95
C PHE A 296 -45.89 3.57 -8.97
N ASN A 297 -46.85 2.80 -9.49
CA ASN A 297 -47.61 1.88 -8.66
C ASN A 297 -46.69 0.76 -8.16
N VAL A 298 -46.74 0.48 -6.86
CA VAL A 298 -45.89 -0.56 -6.26
C VAL A 298 -46.19 -1.90 -6.95
N PRO A 299 -45.19 -2.59 -7.52
CA PRO A 299 -45.44 -3.73 -8.38
C PRO A 299 -45.85 -4.97 -7.58
N ALA A 300 -46.84 -5.72 -8.09
CA ALA A 300 -47.27 -7.00 -7.52
C ALA A 300 -46.31 -8.16 -7.83
N THR A 301 -45.46 -7.99 -8.84
CA THR A 301 -44.46 -8.97 -9.28
C THR A 301 -43.09 -8.34 -9.33
N THR A 302 -42.04 -9.14 -9.14
CA THR A 302 -40.65 -8.68 -9.15
C THR A 302 -40.33 -7.88 -10.41
N THR A 303 -40.06 -6.58 -10.24
CA THR A 303 -39.82 -5.62 -11.32
C THR A 303 -38.58 -4.80 -11.01
N SER A 304 -37.73 -4.53 -12.00
CA SER A 304 -36.54 -3.67 -11.84
C SER A 304 -36.95 -2.22 -11.62
N VAL A 305 -36.45 -1.62 -10.53
CA VAL A 305 -36.83 -0.26 -10.11
C VAL A 305 -35.64 0.66 -9.86
N ILE A 306 -34.48 0.09 -9.49
CA ILE A 306 -33.24 0.85 -9.27
C ILE A 306 -32.16 0.26 -10.17
N TYR A 307 -31.44 1.11 -10.88
CA TYR A 307 -30.36 0.75 -11.79
C TYR A 307 -29.05 1.44 -11.37
N ASP A 308 -27.95 0.68 -11.44
CA ASP A 308 -26.61 1.10 -11.02
C ASP A 308 -26.55 1.69 -9.60
N PHE A 309 -27.20 1.04 -8.63
CA PHE A 309 -27.16 1.44 -7.24
C PHE A 309 -25.73 1.29 -6.69
N ASN A 310 -25.06 2.42 -6.48
CA ASN A 310 -23.65 2.51 -6.17
C ASN A 310 -23.35 2.06 -4.71
N TYR A 311 -22.12 1.61 -4.46
CA TYR A 311 -21.66 1.05 -3.18
C TYR A 311 -20.64 1.96 -2.48
N THR A 312 -20.13 3.00 -3.16
CA THR A 312 -19.10 3.89 -2.61
C THR A 312 -19.72 5.02 -1.81
N TYR A 313 -19.23 5.30 -0.59
CA TYR A 313 -19.63 6.48 0.18
C TYR A 313 -19.22 7.80 -0.52
N PRO A 314 -20.05 8.86 -0.50
CA PRO A 314 -21.39 8.95 0.10
C PRO A 314 -22.52 8.55 -0.86
N TYR A 315 -22.27 7.81 -1.93
CA TYR A 315 -23.25 7.49 -2.98
C TYR A 315 -23.89 6.12 -2.79
N ASN A 316 -23.99 5.62 -1.57
CA ASN A 316 -24.36 4.22 -1.30
C ASN A 316 -25.67 4.07 -0.53
N SER A 317 -26.47 5.13 -0.45
CA SER A 317 -27.74 5.17 0.25
C SER A 317 -28.77 5.95 -0.57
N LEU A 318 -30.02 5.51 -0.57
CA LEU A 318 -31.14 6.19 -1.23
C LEU A 318 -32.41 6.11 -0.39
N GLU A 319 -33.39 6.92 -0.75
CA GLU A 319 -34.73 6.93 -0.17
C GLU A 319 -35.71 6.22 -1.10
N VAL A 320 -36.64 5.47 -0.51
CA VAL A 320 -37.82 4.96 -1.21
C VAL A 320 -39.03 5.58 -0.56
N ASP A 321 -39.59 6.56 -1.25
CA ASP A 321 -40.78 7.25 -0.83
C ASP A 321 -42.03 6.44 -1.14
N ILE A 322 -43.02 6.55 -0.26
CA ILE A 322 -44.28 5.82 -0.34
C ILE A 322 -45.43 6.84 -0.35
N ASN A 323 -46.37 6.68 -1.27
CA ASN A 323 -47.61 7.44 -1.35
C ASN A 323 -48.79 6.49 -1.21
N VAL A 324 -49.67 6.81 -0.28
CA VAL A 324 -50.86 6.02 0.02
C VAL A 324 -52.08 6.91 -0.07
N THR A 325 -53.08 6.46 -0.83
CA THR A 325 -54.44 7.01 -0.76
C THR A 325 -55.37 5.90 -0.32
N VAL A 326 -56.17 6.12 0.73
CA VAL A 326 -57.12 5.09 1.18
C VAL A 326 -58.32 5.02 0.22
N PRO A 327 -58.66 3.88 -0.39
CA PRO A 327 -59.82 3.78 -1.27
C PRO A 327 -61.15 4.07 -0.55
N GLN A 328 -62.13 4.62 -1.27
CA GLN A 328 -63.43 5.03 -0.70
C GLN A 328 -64.16 3.89 0.04
N TYR A 329 -64.00 2.66 -0.44
CA TYR A 329 -64.69 1.47 0.08
C TYR A 329 -63.75 0.51 0.80
N GLU A 330 -62.58 0.99 1.24
CA GLU A 330 -61.72 0.17 2.09
C GLU A 330 -62.39 -0.01 3.47
N GLY A 331 -62.46 -1.25 3.92
CA GLY A 331 -63.00 -1.57 5.25
C GLY A 331 -62.04 -1.12 6.34
N ALA A 332 -62.57 -0.68 7.48
CA ALA A 332 -61.77 -0.32 8.65
C ALA A 332 -60.88 -1.49 9.11
N GLY A 333 -59.72 -1.17 9.68
CA GLY A 333 -58.77 -2.13 10.23
C GLY A 333 -57.33 -1.79 9.86
N ILE A 334 -56.39 -2.56 10.42
CA ILE A 334 -54.97 -2.42 10.12
C ILE A 334 -54.74 -2.85 8.66
N LYS A 335 -53.99 -2.02 7.92
CA LYS A 335 -53.52 -2.29 6.56
C LYS A 335 -52.01 -2.41 6.60
N GLU A 336 -51.49 -3.45 5.97
CA GLU A 336 -50.05 -3.75 5.96
C GLU A 336 -49.66 -4.28 4.59
N SER A 337 -48.46 -3.93 4.15
CA SER A 337 -47.83 -4.45 2.94
C SER A 337 -46.37 -4.73 3.23
N ILE A 338 -45.85 -5.85 2.69
CA ILE A 338 -44.44 -6.20 2.77
C ILE A 338 -43.80 -5.90 1.41
N LEU A 339 -42.90 -4.94 1.37
CA LEU A 339 -42.03 -4.71 0.21
C LEU A 339 -40.83 -5.65 0.30
N THR A 340 -40.49 -6.29 -0.81
CA THR A 340 -39.32 -7.16 -0.94
C THR A 340 -38.40 -6.62 -2.02
N PHE A 341 -37.12 -6.46 -1.69
CA PHE A 341 -36.09 -5.95 -2.59
C PHE A 341 -35.05 -7.03 -2.87
N PHE A 342 -34.68 -7.20 -4.13
CA PHE A 342 -33.70 -8.18 -4.60
C PHE A 342 -32.59 -7.47 -5.38
N GLY A 343 -31.40 -7.41 -4.78
CA GLY A 343 -30.20 -6.87 -5.41
C GLY A 343 -29.49 -7.93 -6.25
N TRP A 344 -29.00 -7.55 -7.44
CA TRP A 344 -28.21 -8.43 -8.30
C TRP A 344 -27.11 -7.66 -9.04
N TYR A 345 -26.00 -8.34 -9.33
CA TYR A 345 -24.87 -7.80 -10.06
C TYR A 345 -25.02 -8.06 -11.56
N GLY A 346 -24.79 -7.03 -12.39
CA GLY A 346 -25.11 -7.07 -13.81
C GLY A 346 -24.02 -7.50 -14.79
N GLY A 347 -22.79 -7.75 -14.33
CA GLY A 347 -21.71 -8.41 -15.11
C GLY A 347 -21.28 -7.74 -16.40
#